data_AF-A0A5B2WKJ2-F1
#
_entry.id   AF-A0A5B2WKJ2-F1
#
_cell.length_a   1.000
_cell.length_b   1.000
_cell.length_c   1.000
_cell.angle_alpha   90.00
_cell.angle_beta   90.00
_cell.angle_gamma   90.00
#
_symmetry.space_group_name_H-M   'P 1'
#
loop_
_entity.id
_entity.type
_entity.pdbx_description
1 polymer ?
#
loop_
_entity_poly.entity_id
_entity_poly.type
_entity_poly.pdbx_seq_one_letter_code
_entity_poly.pdbx_strand_id
1 'polypeptide(L)'
;MAVEQQLDRHESIVSSFYGSFPYPWRPMYFDVVSDPDFYGDLIRQETGRRDLATFDDIWVAGCGTNQALITALQFPQASVLGTDVSEQSLAICAENARKLGVTNLRLVQQGIAQADYAQAFDLVICTGVIHHNPDPVRCLARLSAALRSHGVLELMVYNKFHRREKSAFQEALRILLPGEERDHHERLSFARSLADSIQVESTLSTYLSDSANRPEASWVDSWMNPCEQSYDVDALWAMAEQCGLTVDAPKVNQFDRGRNQFLWTLDLTDEKLLREFFSLDDRARWQVVNLLHMNSSPMLWFYLRPAGERVSEADRNRIFLDSVLARPTATRQRHVLNGDGEYELNSHVFEFQKWAPEPEVRAVWDAADGTKTGREIFAEIGRGEDFNSVHRARVMLTSVEFPHLTMRS
;
A
#
# COMPACT_ATOMS: atom_id res chain seq x y z
N MET A 1 -4.43 -11.33 -31.29
CA MET A 1 -3.17 -12.07 -31.51
C MET A 1 -1.95 -11.20 -31.19
N ALA A 2 -1.74 -10.04 -31.84
CA ALA A 2 -0.57 -9.19 -31.56
C ALA A 2 -0.51 -8.64 -30.12
N VAL A 3 -1.64 -8.18 -29.55
CA VAL A 3 -1.71 -7.69 -28.16
C VAL A 3 -1.43 -8.80 -27.15
N GLU A 4 -1.95 -10.01 -27.38
CA GLU A 4 -1.72 -11.15 -26.48
C GLU A 4 -0.25 -11.59 -26.50
N GLN A 5 0.35 -11.68 -27.69
CA GLN A 5 1.78 -11.99 -27.83
C GLN A 5 2.67 -10.94 -27.16
N GLN A 6 2.27 -9.66 -27.19
CA GLN A 6 2.98 -8.58 -26.51
C GLN A 6 2.88 -8.70 -24.98
N LEU A 7 1.69 -9.06 -24.46
CA LEU A 7 1.48 -9.28 -23.03
C LEU A 7 2.25 -10.50 -22.54
N ASP A 8 2.19 -11.63 -23.26
CA ASP A 8 2.93 -12.85 -22.90
C ASP A 8 4.44 -12.61 -22.88
N ARG A 9 4.96 -11.91 -23.90
CA ARG A 9 6.37 -11.51 -23.95
C ARG A 9 6.74 -10.63 -22.75
N HIS A 10 5.89 -9.67 -22.43
CA HIS A 10 6.12 -8.75 -21.33
C HIS A 10 6.10 -9.46 -19.97
N GLU A 11 5.14 -10.35 -19.72
CA GLU A 11 5.09 -11.17 -18.52
C GLU A 11 6.34 -12.05 -18.38
N SER A 12 6.86 -12.60 -19.48
CA SER A 12 8.14 -13.32 -19.47
C SER A 12 9.32 -12.44 -19.07
N ILE A 13 9.37 -11.17 -19.51
CA ILE A 13 10.42 -10.21 -19.13
C ILE A 13 10.34 -9.91 -17.63
N VAL A 14 9.15 -9.60 -17.12
CA VAL A 14 8.92 -9.32 -15.69
C VAL A 14 9.24 -10.54 -14.83
N SER A 15 8.78 -11.72 -15.24
CA SER A 15 9.06 -12.99 -14.55
C SER A 15 10.56 -13.27 -14.49
N SER A 16 11.28 -13.06 -15.59
CA SER A 16 12.74 -13.22 -15.63
C SER A 16 13.44 -12.22 -14.71
N PHE A 17 13.03 -10.95 -14.76
CA PHE A 17 13.59 -9.88 -13.92
C PHE A 17 13.44 -10.16 -12.42
N TYR A 18 12.23 -10.49 -11.96
CA TYR A 18 12.00 -10.83 -10.55
C TYR A 18 12.48 -12.23 -10.16
N GLY A 19 12.75 -13.12 -11.13
CA GLY A 19 13.53 -14.34 -10.89
C GLY A 19 14.97 -14.01 -10.51
N SER A 20 15.65 -13.16 -11.29
CA SER A 20 17.02 -12.73 -10.97
C SER A 20 17.10 -11.90 -9.69
N PHE A 21 16.10 -11.05 -9.44
CA PHE A 21 16.07 -10.18 -8.27
C PHE A 21 14.73 -10.30 -7.51
N PRO A 22 14.55 -11.35 -6.68
CA PRO A 22 13.29 -11.57 -5.97
C PRO A 22 12.91 -10.37 -5.09
N TYR A 23 11.67 -9.90 -5.27
CA TYR A 23 11.13 -8.73 -4.61
C TYR A 23 9.71 -9.00 -4.07
N PRO A 24 9.32 -8.42 -2.92
CA PRO A 24 10.16 -7.71 -1.96
C PRO A 24 11.29 -8.57 -1.38
N TRP A 25 12.30 -7.95 -0.78
CA TRP A 25 13.32 -8.72 -0.06
C TRP A 25 12.71 -9.40 1.17
N ARG A 26 13.42 -10.37 1.76
CA ARG A 26 12.96 -11.08 2.96
C ARG A 26 12.69 -10.10 4.11
N PRO A 27 11.50 -10.10 4.73
CA PRO A 27 11.20 -9.21 5.84
C PRO A 27 12.04 -9.59 7.07
N MET A 28 12.30 -8.61 7.92
CA MET A 28 12.99 -8.86 9.20
C MET A 28 12.12 -9.65 10.17
N TYR A 29 10.80 -9.63 9.98
CA TYR A 29 9.86 -10.34 10.81
C TYR A 29 8.50 -10.51 10.15
N PHE A 30 7.72 -11.46 10.66
CA PHE A 30 6.28 -11.60 10.42
C PHE A 30 5.51 -11.47 11.74
N ASP A 31 4.42 -10.71 11.72
CA ASP A 31 3.53 -10.58 12.88
C ASP A 31 2.32 -11.50 12.71
N VAL A 32 1.91 -12.14 13.80
CA VAL A 32 0.68 -12.92 13.93
C VAL A 32 -0.22 -12.22 14.94
N VAL A 33 -1.46 -11.95 14.57
CA VAL A 33 -2.42 -11.24 15.41
C VAL A 33 -3.28 -12.21 16.23
N SER A 34 -3.60 -11.85 17.47
CA SER A 34 -4.42 -12.69 18.36
C SER A 34 -5.92 -12.64 18.04
N ASP A 35 -6.35 -11.56 17.41
CA ASP A 35 -7.74 -11.29 17.05
C ASP A 35 -7.89 -11.38 15.52
N PRO A 36 -8.64 -12.35 15.00
CA PRO A 36 -8.76 -12.61 13.56
C PRO A 36 -9.46 -11.48 12.80
N ASP A 37 -10.30 -10.68 13.46
CA ASP A 37 -11.06 -9.61 12.83
C ASP A 37 -10.33 -8.26 12.85
N PHE A 38 -9.21 -8.17 13.60
CA PHE A 38 -8.54 -6.92 13.91
C PHE A 38 -8.16 -6.08 12.67
N TYR A 39 -7.54 -6.70 11.67
CA TYR A 39 -7.18 -5.99 10.43
C TYR A 39 -8.40 -5.64 9.59
N GLY A 40 -9.43 -6.49 9.61
CA GLY A 40 -10.70 -6.19 8.96
C GLY A 40 -11.37 -4.96 9.56
N ASP A 41 -11.36 -4.84 10.89
CA ASP A 41 -11.88 -3.68 11.60
C ASP A 41 -11.08 -2.41 11.30
N LEU A 42 -9.75 -2.50 11.20
CA LEU A 42 -8.92 -1.36 10.81
C LEU A 42 -9.25 -0.89 9.37
N ILE A 43 -9.50 -1.80 8.43
CA ILE A 43 -9.95 -1.46 7.07
C ILE A 43 -11.33 -0.78 7.11
N ARG A 44 -12.28 -1.29 7.90
CA ARG A 44 -13.60 -0.65 8.11
C ARG A 44 -13.46 0.77 8.67
N GLN A 45 -12.52 0.97 9.59
CA GLN A 45 -12.24 2.27 10.18
C GLN A 45 -11.63 3.26 9.18
N GLU A 46 -10.64 2.84 8.39
CA GLU A 46 -10.00 3.68 7.38
C GLU A 46 -10.97 4.08 6.26
N THR A 47 -11.77 3.12 5.79
CA THR A 47 -12.79 3.35 4.74
C THR A 47 -14.02 4.10 5.26
N GLY A 48 -14.27 4.09 6.58
CA GLY A 48 -15.49 4.63 7.19
C GLY A 48 -16.72 3.77 6.90
N ARG A 49 -16.52 2.51 6.51
CA ARG A 49 -17.57 1.56 6.12
C ARG A 49 -17.71 0.47 7.19
N ARG A 50 -18.58 0.70 8.17
CA ARG A 50 -18.87 -0.30 9.22
C ARG A 50 -19.65 -1.51 8.71
N ASP A 51 -20.25 -1.39 7.54
CA ASP A 51 -21.11 -2.37 6.87
C ASP A 51 -20.35 -3.36 5.98
N LEU A 52 -19.01 -3.26 5.89
CA LEU A 52 -18.24 -4.25 5.15
C LEU A 52 -18.38 -5.63 5.81
N ALA A 53 -18.68 -6.62 4.98
CA ALA A 53 -18.71 -8.02 5.36
C ALA A 53 -17.35 -8.49 5.92
N THR A 54 -17.32 -9.70 6.47
CA THR A 54 -16.08 -10.40 6.78
C THR A 54 -15.24 -10.58 5.51
N PHE A 55 -13.93 -10.62 5.69
CA PHE A 55 -12.99 -10.82 4.58
C PHE A 55 -12.61 -12.29 4.51
N ASP A 56 -13.53 -13.12 4.04
CA ASP A 56 -13.39 -14.58 4.07
C ASP A 56 -12.57 -15.11 2.89
N ASP A 57 -12.67 -14.48 1.73
CA ASP A 57 -11.87 -14.81 0.55
C ASP A 57 -11.02 -13.60 0.12
N ILE A 58 -9.70 -13.79 0.09
CA ILE A 58 -8.74 -12.73 -0.21
C ILE A 58 -7.85 -13.13 -1.38
N TRP A 59 -7.71 -12.25 -2.37
CA TRP A 59 -6.75 -12.41 -3.46
C TRP A 59 -5.63 -11.39 -3.38
N VAL A 60 -4.39 -11.86 -3.28
CA VAL A 60 -3.18 -11.03 -3.37
C VAL A 60 -2.57 -11.21 -4.77
N ALA A 61 -2.83 -10.23 -5.63
CA ALA A 61 -2.49 -10.26 -7.05
C ALA A 61 -1.11 -9.61 -7.30
N GLY A 62 -0.13 -10.43 -7.70
CA GLY A 62 1.29 -10.05 -7.77
C GLY A 62 1.92 -10.06 -6.38
N CYS A 63 1.82 -11.20 -5.69
CA CYS A 63 2.16 -11.28 -4.26
C CYS A 63 3.65 -11.24 -3.95
N GLY A 64 4.51 -11.34 -4.98
CA GLY A 64 5.95 -11.45 -4.83
C GLY A 64 6.34 -12.56 -3.86
N THR A 65 7.38 -12.29 -3.07
CA THR A 65 7.99 -13.26 -2.16
C THR A 65 7.26 -13.42 -0.82
N ASN A 66 6.46 -12.44 -0.37
CA ASN A 66 5.96 -12.43 1.02
C ASN A 66 4.57 -11.82 1.24
N GLN A 67 3.97 -11.08 0.29
CA GLN A 67 2.76 -10.30 0.61
C GLN A 67 1.54 -11.17 0.88
N ALA A 68 1.38 -12.27 0.15
CA ALA A 68 0.32 -13.24 0.41
C ALA A 68 0.47 -13.94 1.76
N LEU A 69 1.71 -14.21 2.18
CA LEU A 69 2.02 -14.76 3.50
C LEU A 69 1.70 -13.76 4.63
N ILE A 70 2.09 -12.50 4.48
CA ILE A 70 1.74 -11.44 5.45
C ILE A 70 0.21 -11.36 5.58
N THR A 71 -0.50 -11.35 4.45
CA THR A 71 -1.97 -11.29 4.43
C THR A 71 -2.59 -12.50 5.13
N ALA A 72 -2.10 -13.70 4.87
CA ALA A 72 -2.60 -14.93 5.52
C ALA A 72 -2.43 -14.92 7.05
N LEU A 73 -1.37 -14.29 7.56
CA LEU A 73 -1.13 -14.12 9.00
C LEU A 73 -1.98 -12.99 9.62
N GLN A 74 -2.33 -11.96 8.84
CA GLN A 74 -3.21 -10.87 9.26
C GLN A 74 -4.69 -11.30 9.29
N PHE A 75 -5.07 -12.21 8.40
CA PHE A 75 -6.43 -12.75 8.26
C PHE A 75 -6.42 -14.28 8.45
N PRO A 76 -6.16 -14.79 9.67
CA PRO A 76 -5.93 -16.21 9.91
C PRO A 76 -7.16 -17.10 9.66
N GLN A 77 -8.36 -16.51 9.56
CA GLN A 77 -9.60 -17.22 9.24
C GLN A 77 -9.97 -17.17 7.75
N ALA A 78 -9.33 -16.30 6.96
CA ALA A 78 -9.61 -16.14 5.54
C ALA A 78 -8.91 -17.21 4.70
N SER A 79 -9.51 -17.57 3.57
CA SER A 79 -8.87 -18.27 2.47
C SER A 79 -8.11 -17.29 1.60
N VAL A 80 -6.78 -17.37 1.62
CA VAL A 80 -5.90 -16.45 0.87
C VAL A 80 -5.36 -17.12 -0.38
N LEU A 81 -5.61 -16.52 -1.54
CA LEU A 81 -4.97 -16.85 -2.81
C LEU A 81 -3.88 -15.82 -3.12
N GLY A 82 -2.63 -16.25 -3.23
CA GLY A 82 -1.54 -15.45 -3.78
C GLY A 82 -1.24 -15.86 -5.21
N THR A 83 -1.19 -14.90 -6.14
CA THR A 83 -0.76 -15.16 -7.51
C THR A 83 0.45 -14.30 -7.88
N ASP A 84 1.39 -14.86 -8.64
CA ASP A 84 2.51 -14.13 -9.19
C ASP A 84 2.97 -14.77 -10.51
N VAL A 85 3.68 -14.02 -11.35
CA VAL A 85 4.28 -14.55 -12.59
C VAL A 85 5.60 -15.28 -12.31
N SER A 86 6.32 -14.87 -11.26
CA SER A 86 7.63 -15.40 -10.88
C SER A 86 7.50 -16.67 -10.02
N GLU A 87 7.78 -17.82 -10.62
CA GLU A 87 7.83 -19.12 -9.91
C GLU A 87 8.81 -19.08 -8.72
N GLN A 88 9.96 -18.41 -8.88
CA GLN A 88 10.96 -18.28 -7.81
C GLN A 88 10.45 -17.45 -6.62
N SER A 89 9.71 -16.38 -6.88
CA SER A 89 9.09 -15.58 -5.81
C SER A 89 8.04 -16.39 -5.04
N LEU A 90 7.22 -17.16 -5.77
CA LEU A 90 6.24 -18.07 -5.18
C LEU A 90 6.91 -19.18 -4.35
N ALA A 91 8.03 -19.74 -4.81
CA ALA A 91 8.78 -20.75 -4.08
C ALA A 91 9.32 -20.22 -2.74
N ILE A 92 9.84 -18.98 -2.73
CA ILE A 92 10.28 -18.32 -1.48
C ILE A 92 9.10 -18.11 -0.53
N CYS A 93 7.96 -17.63 -1.05
CA CYS A 93 6.74 -17.43 -0.27
C CYS A 93 6.23 -18.75 0.34
N ALA A 94 6.17 -19.82 -0.48
CA ALA A 94 5.73 -21.14 -0.07
C ALA A 94 6.62 -21.73 1.03
N GLU A 95 7.95 -21.58 0.90
CA GLU A 95 8.90 -22.09 1.88
C GLU A 95 8.76 -21.36 3.22
N ASN A 96 8.61 -20.03 3.21
CA ASN A 96 8.36 -19.26 4.42
C ASN A 96 7.00 -19.62 5.05
N ALA A 97 5.95 -19.77 4.24
CA ALA A 97 4.62 -20.17 4.71
C ALA A 97 4.65 -21.54 5.40
N ARG A 98 5.35 -22.52 4.81
CA ARG A 98 5.56 -23.86 5.37
C ARG A 98 6.29 -23.80 6.71
N LYS A 99 7.36 -22.99 6.81
CA LYS A 99 8.14 -22.81 8.04
C LYS A 99 7.34 -22.17 9.17
N LEU A 100 6.44 -21.24 8.83
CA LEU A 100 5.56 -20.58 9.79
C LEU A 100 4.27 -21.37 10.09
N GLY A 101 4.07 -22.53 9.46
CA GLY A 101 2.87 -23.37 9.68
C GLY A 101 1.57 -22.75 9.16
N VAL A 102 1.66 -21.87 8.15
CA VAL A 102 0.49 -21.22 7.54
C VAL A 102 -0.26 -22.22 6.67
N THR A 103 -1.56 -22.38 6.91
CA THR A 103 -2.41 -23.39 6.26
C THR A 103 -3.54 -22.81 5.42
N ASN A 104 -3.81 -21.52 5.55
CA ASN A 104 -4.88 -20.81 4.86
C ASN A 104 -4.41 -20.08 3.59
N LEU A 105 -3.20 -20.38 3.10
CA LEU A 105 -2.59 -19.76 1.92
C LEU A 105 -2.44 -20.77 0.78
N ARG A 106 -2.97 -20.42 -0.39
CA ARG A 106 -2.73 -21.10 -1.67
C ARG A 106 -1.96 -20.18 -2.60
N LEU A 107 -0.91 -20.71 -3.23
CA LEU A 107 -0.08 -19.99 -4.20
C LEU A 107 -0.26 -20.58 -5.61
N VAL A 108 -0.41 -19.71 -6.62
CA VAL A 108 -0.59 -20.10 -8.02
C VAL A 108 0.25 -19.20 -8.94
N GLN A 109 1.00 -19.81 -9.86
CA GLN A 109 1.67 -19.05 -10.91
C GLN A 109 0.64 -18.57 -11.95
N GLN A 110 0.36 -17.27 -11.98
CA GLN A 110 -0.63 -16.68 -12.85
C GLN A 110 -0.43 -15.16 -12.97
N GLY A 111 -0.46 -14.66 -14.21
CA GLY A 111 -0.51 -13.23 -14.51
C GLY A 111 -1.91 -12.64 -14.34
N ILE A 112 -1.99 -11.37 -13.91
CA ILE A 112 -3.27 -10.69 -13.64
C ILE A 112 -4.11 -10.54 -14.92
N ALA A 113 -3.47 -10.25 -16.06
CA ALA A 113 -4.16 -10.01 -17.33
C ALA A 113 -4.90 -11.23 -17.88
N GLN A 114 -4.55 -12.43 -17.38
CA GLN A 114 -5.12 -13.73 -17.74
C GLN A 114 -6.04 -14.31 -16.65
N ALA A 115 -6.15 -13.65 -15.50
CA ALA A 115 -7.03 -14.10 -14.42
C ALA A 115 -8.50 -14.01 -14.85
N ASP A 116 -9.28 -15.04 -14.54
CA ASP A 116 -10.69 -15.16 -14.93
C ASP A 116 -11.57 -15.44 -13.70
N TYR A 117 -11.37 -14.62 -12.66
CA TYR A 117 -12.21 -14.63 -11.47
C TYR A 117 -13.39 -13.68 -11.64
N ALA A 118 -14.56 -14.08 -11.15
CA ALA A 118 -15.77 -13.27 -11.18
C ALA A 118 -16.44 -13.30 -9.81
N GLN A 119 -16.55 -12.15 -9.15
CA GLN A 119 -17.21 -11.99 -7.84
C GLN A 119 -16.78 -13.02 -6.79
N ALA A 120 -15.47 -13.28 -6.72
CA ALA A 120 -14.89 -14.36 -5.95
C ALA A 120 -14.27 -13.90 -4.62
N PHE A 121 -13.97 -12.62 -4.45
CA PHE A 121 -13.20 -12.13 -3.31
C PHE A 121 -13.86 -10.95 -2.59
N ASP A 122 -13.73 -10.93 -1.27
CA ASP A 122 -14.14 -9.82 -0.40
C ASP A 122 -13.05 -8.74 -0.34
N LEU A 123 -11.79 -9.15 -0.42
CA LEU A 123 -10.63 -8.27 -0.48
C LEU A 123 -9.71 -8.70 -1.62
N VAL A 124 -9.33 -7.74 -2.46
CA VAL A 124 -8.25 -7.91 -3.43
C VAL A 124 -7.13 -6.95 -3.05
N ILE A 125 -5.89 -7.43 -3.00
CA ILE A 125 -4.70 -6.63 -2.72
C ILE A 125 -3.81 -6.66 -3.95
N CYS A 126 -3.49 -5.50 -4.51
CA CYS A 126 -2.61 -5.37 -5.65
C CYS A 126 -1.74 -4.12 -5.51
N THR A 127 -0.52 -4.27 -4.98
CA THR A 127 0.31 -3.12 -4.59
C THR A 127 1.68 -3.23 -5.21
N GLY A 128 2.09 -2.26 -6.02
CA GLY A 128 3.40 -2.36 -6.67
C GLY A 128 3.41 -3.20 -7.96
N VAL A 129 2.26 -3.40 -8.62
CA VAL A 129 2.13 -4.43 -9.66
C VAL A 129 1.63 -3.90 -11.00
N ILE A 130 0.36 -3.42 -11.08
CA ILE A 130 -0.27 -3.18 -12.39
C ILE A 130 0.45 -2.13 -13.24
N HIS A 131 1.17 -1.19 -12.61
CA HIS A 131 1.94 -0.17 -13.31
C HIS A 131 3.19 -0.71 -14.00
N HIS A 132 3.60 -1.94 -13.70
CA HIS A 132 4.61 -2.64 -14.46
C HIS A 132 4.04 -3.35 -15.69
N ASN A 133 2.74 -3.27 -15.96
CA ASN A 133 2.14 -3.90 -17.14
C ASN A 133 2.03 -2.90 -18.30
N PRO A 134 2.17 -3.33 -19.57
CA PRO A 134 1.91 -2.47 -20.72
C PRO A 134 0.43 -2.08 -20.85
N ASP A 135 -0.49 -2.88 -20.30
CA ASP A 135 -1.93 -2.61 -20.24
C ASP A 135 -2.46 -2.69 -18.78
N PRO A 136 -2.22 -1.64 -17.96
CA PRO A 136 -2.66 -1.59 -16.57
C PRO A 136 -4.19 -1.53 -16.45
N VAL A 137 -4.88 -0.98 -17.45
CA VAL A 137 -6.35 -0.92 -17.50
C VAL A 137 -6.91 -2.34 -17.60
N ARG A 138 -6.38 -3.18 -18.49
CA ARG A 138 -6.76 -4.61 -18.56
C ARG A 138 -6.55 -5.32 -17.23
N CYS A 139 -5.41 -5.08 -16.58
CA CYS A 139 -5.14 -5.67 -15.26
C CYS A 139 -6.17 -5.21 -14.21
N LEU A 140 -6.42 -3.89 -14.12
CA LEU A 140 -7.39 -3.34 -13.17
C LEU A 140 -8.81 -3.82 -13.45
N ALA A 141 -9.19 -4.01 -14.71
CA ALA A 141 -10.48 -4.59 -15.07
C ALA A 141 -10.62 -6.04 -14.58
N ARG A 142 -9.54 -6.85 -14.61
CA ARG A 142 -9.55 -8.21 -14.02
C ARG A 142 -9.67 -8.19 -12.51
N LEU A 143 -8.98 -7.27 -11.84
CA LEU A 143 -9.12 -7.07 -10.38
C LEU A 143 -10.56 -6.65 -10.03
N SER A 144 -11.13 -5.72 -10.79
CA SER A 144 -12.52 -5.25 -10.64
C SER A 144 -13.54 -6.37 -10.78
N ALA A 145 -13.42 -7.19 -11.84
CA ALA A 145 -14.32 -8.32 -12.07
C ALA A 145 -14.25 -9.38 -10.96
N ALA A 146 -13.08 -9.57 -10.35
CA ALA A 146 -12.87 -10.53 -9.27
C ALA A 146 -13.54 -10.11 -7.95
N LEU A 147 -13.80 -8.82 -7.74
CA LEU A 147 -14.45 -8.31 -6.53
C LEU A 147 -15.93 -8.71 -6.47
N ARG A 148 -16.37 -9.13 -5.29
CA ARG A 148 -17.80 -9.16 -4.95
C ARG A 148 -18.36 -7.73 -4.93
N SER A 149 -19.69 -7.60 -4.99
CA SER A 149 -20.35 -6.29 -4.98
C SER A 149 -20.04 -5.44 -3.75
N HIS A 150 -19.75 -6.08 -2.60
CA HIS A 150 -19.32 -5.42 -1.36
C HIS A 150 -17.81 -5.36 -1.17
N GLY A 151 -17.03 -5.93 -2.11
CA GLY A 151 -15.60 -6.13 -1.96
C GLY A 151 -14.79 -4.84 -1.95
N VAL A 152 -13.57 -4.93 -1.40
CA VAL A 152 -12.59 -3.85 -1.35
C VAL A 152 -11.37 -4.25 -2.17
N LEU A 153 -10.82 -3.31 -2.94
CA LEU A 153 -9.52 -3.44 -3.58
C LEU A 153 -8.53 -2.50 -2.90
N GLU A 154 -7.49 -3.03 -2.28
CA GLU A 154 -6.31 -2.25 -1.89
C GLU A 154 -5.36 -2.16 -3.10
N LEU A 155 -5.26 -0.98 -3.70
CA LEU A 155 -4.45 -0.72 -4.88
C LEU A 155 -3.32 0.26 -4.57
N MET A 156 -2.09 -0.08 -4.98
CA MET A 156 -0.98 0.88 -5.01
C MET A 156 -0.37 0.96 -6.41
N VAL A 157 -0.31 2.19 -6.93
CA VAL A 157 0.39 2.51 -8.18
C VAL A 157 1.50 3.52 -7.96
N TYR A 158 2.47 3.55 -8.86
CA TYR A 158 3.55 4.52 -8.80
C TYR A 158 3.03 5.96 -8.99
N ASN A 159 3.30 6.79 -7.99
CA ASN A 159 3.09 8.22 -8.04
C ASN A 159 4.11 8.86 -8.99
N LYS A 160 3.63 9.60 -9.99
CA LYS A 160 4.40 10.32 -11.00
C LYS A 160 5.52 11.15 -10.38
N PHE A 161 5.25 11.85 -9.29
CA PHE A 161 6.23 12.72 -8.64
C PHE A 161 7.31 11.95 -7.88
N HIS A 162 7.07 10.70 -7.50
CA HIS A 162 8.06 9.82 -6.88
C HIS A 162 8.98 9.13 -7.90
N ARG A 163 8.55 9.09 -9.18
CA ARG A 163 9.24 8.35 -10.25
C ARG A 163 10.02 9.22 -11.23
N ARG A 164 9.82 10.54 -11.28
CA ARG A 164 10.45 11.44 -12.28
C ARG A 164 11.92 11.13 -12.58
N GLU A 165 12.77 11.10 -11.55
CA GLU A 165 14.21 10.82 -11.69
C GLU A 165 14.48 9.36 -12.09
N LYS A 166 13.70 8.42 -11.55
CA LYS A 166 13.84 6.99 -11.83
C LYS A 166 13.48 6.68 -13.28
N SER A 167 12.35 7.21 -13.77
CA SER A 167 11.92 7.05 -15.15
C SER A 167 12.93 7.65 -16.13
N ALA A 168 13.50 8.83 -15.81
CA ALA A 168 14.55 9.45 -16.62
C ALA A 168 15.83 8.60 -16.67
N PHE A 169 16.25 8.05 -15.52
CA PHE A 169 17.41 7.16 -15.44
C PHE A 169 17.20 5.85 -16.22
N GLN A 170 16.04 5.23 -16.04
CA GLN A 170 15.67 4.00 -16.75
C GLN A 170 15.63 4.23 -18.27
N GLU A 171 15.10 5.37 -18.73
CA GLU A 171 15.10 5.72 -20.15
C GLU A 171 16.52 5.91 -20.68
N ALA A 172 17.38 6.62 -19.95
CA ALA A 172 18.79 6.74 -20.30
C ALA A 172 19.48 5.36 -20.38
N LEU A 173 19.17 4.45 -19.45
CA LEU A 173 19.68 3.08 -19.44
C LEU A 173 19.21 2.29 -20.68
N ARG A 174 17.94 2.42 -21.10
CA ARG A 174 17.43 1.77 -22.32
C ARG A 174 18.12 2.26 -23.59
N ILE A 175 18.45 3.56 -23.66
CA ILE A 175 19.15 4.17 -24.81
C ILE A 175 20.62 3.72 -24.85
N LEU A 176 21.32 3.75 -23.71
CA LEU A 176 22.74 3.39 -23.63
C LEU A 176 22.98 1.89 -23.76
N LEU A 177 22.03 1.08 -23.30
CA LEU A 177 22.13 -0.37 -23.28
C LEU A 177 20.88 -1.00 -23.94
N PRO A 178 20.77 -0.91 -25.28
CA PRO A 178 19.65 -1.48 -26.01
C PRO A 178 19.69 -3.02 -25.98
N GLY A 179 18.50 -3.62 -25.99
CA GLY A 179 18.29 -5.08 -25.98
C GLY A 179 17.88 -5.59 -24.61
N GLU A 180 16.63 -6.04 -24.50
CA GLU A 180 16.03 -6.58 -23.26
C GLU A 180 16.50 -8.00 -22.93
N GLU A 181 17.16 -8.69 -23.88
CA GLU A 181 17.64 -10.07 -23.73
C GLU A 181 19.03 -10.20 -23.09
N ARG A 182 19.68 -9.08 -22.74
CA ARG A 182 20.95 -9.12 -22.03
C ARG A 182 20.77 -9.64 -20.61
N ASP A 183 21.82 -10.28 -20.09
CA ASP A 183 21.85 -10.77 -18.71
C ASP A 183 21.57 -9.63 -17.72
N HIS A 184 20.73 -9.93 -16.73
CA HIS A 184 20.25 -8.96 -15.75
C HIS A 184 21.37 -8.42 -14.85
N HIS A 185 22.37 -9.23 -14.50
CA HIS A 185 23.51 -8.79 -13.69
C HIS A 185 24.50 -7.95 -14.48
N GLU A 186 24.70 -8.23 -15.77
CA GLU A 186 25.46 -7.34 -16.66
C GLU A 186 24.81 -5.96 -16.76
N ARG A 187 23.48 -5.90 -16.93
CA ARG A 187 22.73 -4.64 -16.94
C ARG A 187 22.86 -3.91 -15.60
N LEU A 188 22.84 -4.62 -14.48
CA LEU A 188 23.02 -4.04 -13.15
C LEU A 188 24.42 -3.45 -12.98
N SER A 189 25.47 -4.18 -13.38
CA SER A 189 26.84 -3.68 -13.34
C SER A 189 26.99 -2.40 -14.16
N PHE A 190 26.40 -2.35 -15.35
CA PHE A 190 26.40 -1.15 -16.18
C PHE A 190 25.64 0.01 -15.52
N ALA A 191 24.43 -0.25 -15.01
CA ALA A 191 23.59 0.76 -14.38
C ALA A 191 24.26 1.36 -13.12
N ARG A 192 24.93 0.55 -12.31
CA ARG A 192 25.72 1.03 -11.16
C ARG A 192 26.90 1.88 -11.61
N SER A 193 27.67 1.40 -12.59
CA SER A 193 28.79 2.19 -13.14
C SER A 193 28.32 3.52 -13.73
N LEU A 194 27.16 3.55 -14.38
CA LEU A 194 26.55 4.79 -14.88
C LEU A 194 26.18 5.72 -13.72
N ALA A 195 25.48 5.21 -12.70
CA ALA A 195 25.10 5.98 -11.52
C ALA A 195 26.30 6.62 -10.81
N ASP A 196 27.37 5.85 -10.62
CA ASP A 196 28.60 6.31 -9.95
C ASP A 196 29.40 7.31 -10.80
N SER A 197 29.19 7.33 -12.12
CA SER A 197 29.90 8.21 -13.05
C SER A 197 29.23 9.57 -13.22
N ILE A 198 27.99 9.78 -12.75
CA ILE A 198 27.27 11.04 -12.87
C ILE A 198 27.92 12.10 -11.95
N GLN A 199 28.58 13.08 -12.55
CA GLN A 199 29.25 14.18 -11.82
C GLN A 199 28.37 15.43 -11.66
N VAL A 200 27.24 15.51 -12.38
CA VAL A 200 26.36 16.69 -12.31
C VAL A 200 25.52 16.68 -11.03
N GLU A 201 25.55 17.77 -10.28
CA GLU A 201 24.67 17.96 -9.12
C GLU A 201 23.21 18.15 -9.58
N SER A 202 22.33 17.25 -9.14
CA SER A 202 20.91 17.24 -9.52
C SER A 202 20.10 16.43 -8.50
N THR A 203 18.77 16.53 -8.53
CA THR A 203 17.90 15.66 -7.70
C THR A 203 18.13 14.17 -8.00
N LEU A 204 18.43 13.84 -9.27
CA LEU A 204 18.80 12.50 -9.68
C LEU A 204 20.05 12.00 -8.95
N SER A 205 21.15 12.77 -8.96
CA SER A 205 22.42 12.34 -8.34
C SER A 205 22.31 12.25 -6.82
N THR A 206 21.50 13.11 -6.18
CA THR A 206 21.14 12.98 -4.76
C THR A 206 20.43 11.66 -4.50
N TYR A 207 19.37 11.33 -5.24
CA TYR A 207 18.63 10.09 -5.01
C TYR A 207 19.44 8.83 -5.32
N LEU A 208 20.30 8.85 -6.34
CA LEU A 208 21.21 7.74 -6.62
C LEU A 208 22.15 7.52 -5.43
N SER A 209 22.75 8.59 -4.91
CA SER A 209 23.62 8.55 -3.72
C SER A 209 22.90 8.01 -2.48
N ASP A 210 21.70 8.53 -2.18
CA ASP A 210 20.88 8.09 -1.04
C ASP A 210 20.45 6.63 -1.14
N SER A 211 20.40 6.09 -2.36
CA SER A 211 20.02 4.71 -2.62
C SER A 211 21.20 3.74 -2.75
N ALA A 212 22.45 4.23 -2.74
CA ALA A 212 23.62 3.43 -3.08
C ALA A 212 23.77 2.15 -2.24
N ASN A 213 23.47 2.24 -0.94
CA ASN A 213 23.59 1.16 0.04
C ASN A 213 22.28 0.38 0.29
N ARG A 214 21.23 0.61 -0.52
CA ARG A 214 20.01 -0.19 -0.41
C ARG A 214 20.25 -1.64 -0.83
N PRO A 215 19.46 -2.60 -0.32
CA PRO A 215 19.50 -3.98 -0.81
C PRO A 215 19.41 -4.03 -2.33
N GLU A 216 20.16 -4.94 -2.96
CA GLU A 216 20.29 -5.03 -4.43
C GLU A 216 18.92 -5.06 -5.12
N ALA A 217 18.03 -5.96 -4.70
CA ALA A 217 16.68 -6.08 -5.25
C ALA A 217 15.88 -4.77 -5.14
N SER A 218 16.04 -4.01 -4.05
CA SER A 218 15.38 -2.71 -3.89
C SER A 218 15.92 -1.66 -4.86
N TRP A 219 17.23 -1.66 -5.10
CA TRP A 219 17.85 -0.72 -6.03
C TRP A 219 17.44 -1.06 -7.47
N VAL A 220 17.49 -2.34 -7.84
CA VAL A 220 17.10 -2.84 -9.16
C VAL A 220 15.64 -2.53 -9.45
N ASP A 221 14.72 -2.83 -8.53
CA ASP A 221 13.29 -2.50 -8.67
C ASP A 221 13.06 -0.98 -8.85
N SER A 222 13.86 -0.14 -8.20
CA SER A 222 13.73 1.31 -8.31
C SER A 222 14.29 1.86 -9.63
N TRP A 223 15.48 1.43 -10.04
CA TRP A 223 16.28 2.11 -11.07
C TRP A 223 16.39 1.36 -12.38
N MET A 224 16.01 0.09 -12.44
CA MET A 224 16.16 -0.76 -13.62
C MET A 224 14.88 -1.49 -14.02
N ASN A 225 13.74 -1.14 -13.45
CA ASN A 225 12.49 -1.83 -13.78
C ASN A 225 12.21 -1.78 -15.30
N PRO A 226 11.93 -2.92 -15.95
CA PRO A 226 11.84 -2.99 -17.41
C PRO A 226 10.65 -2.19 -17.97
N CYS A 227 9.54 -2.12 -17.23
CA CYS A 227 8.35 -1.40 -17.63
C CYS A 227 7.76 -0.69 -16.41
N GLU A 228 7.54 0.61 -16.52
CA GLU A 228 6.79 1.33 -15.51
C GLU A 228 5.89 2.39 -16.13
N GLN A 229 4.70 2.51 -15.56
CA GLN A 229 3.78 3.61 -15.76
C GLN A 229 3.65 4.35 -14.43
N SER A 230 3.33 5.64 -14.48
CA SER A 230 3.14 6.44 -13.28
C SER A 230 1.97 7.40 -13.42
N TYR A 231 1.35 7.72 -12.30
CA TYR A 231 0.05 8.38 -12.22
C TYR A 231 0.11 9.57 -11.26
N ASP A 232 -0.71 10.58 -11.50
CA ASP A 232 -1.19 11.48 -10.45
C ASP A 232 -2.57 11.00 -9.97
N VAL A 233 -3.19 11.73 -9.02
CA VAL A 233 -4.51 11.33 -8.48
C VAL A 233 -5.56 11.28 -9.58
N ASP A 234 -5.58 12.27 -10.48
CA ASP A 234 -6.55 12.32 -11.58
C ASP A 234 -6.40 11.17 -12.57
N ALA A 235 -5.18 10.81 -12.95
CA ALA A 235 -4.93 9.69 -13.85
C ALA A 235 -5.32 8.35 -13.22
N LEU A 236 -5.00 8.13 -11.93
CA LEU A 236 -5.47 6.96 -11.18
C LEU A 236 -7.01 6.91 -11.13
N TRP A 237 -7.63 8.05 -10.83
CA TRP A 237 -9.08 8.16 -10.72
C TRP A 237 -9.78 7.81 -12.04
N ALA A 238 -9.31 8.38 -13.15
CA ALA A 238 -9.84 8.10 -14.47
C ALA A 238 -9.69 6.62 -14.87
N MET A 239 -8.55 6.00 -14.53
CA MET A 239 -8.31 4.57 -14.77
C MET A 239 -9.28 3.69 -13.95
N ALA A 240 -9.54 4.05 -12.70
CA ALA A 240 -10.49 3.34 -11.85
C ALA A 240 -11.93 3.41 -12.41
N GLU A 241 -12.37 4.61 -12.83
CA GLU A 241 -13.71 4.81 -13.41
C GLU A 241 -13.92 4.00 -14.69
N GLN A 242 -12.89 3.92 -15.56
CA GLN A 242 -12.92 3.07 -16.76
C GLN A 242 -13.13 1.58 -16.45
N CYS A 243 -12.71 1.13 -15.26
CA CYS A 243 -12.85 -0.25 -14.81
C CYS A 243 -14.08 -0.49 -13.92
N GLY A 244 -15.00 0.49 -13.86
CA GLY A 244 -16.21 0.38 -13.03
C GLY A 244 -15.93 0.44 -11.53
N LEU A 245 -14.83 1.09 -11.13
CA LEU A 245 -14.44 1.26 -9.73
C LEU A 245 -14.58 2.71 -9.28
N THR A 246 -14.84 2.89 -7.99
CA THR A 246 -14.74 4.18 -7.29
C THR A 246 -13.50 4.16 -6.39
N VAL A 247 -12.70 5.22 -6.45
CA VAL A 247 -11.61 5.47 -5.48
C VAL A 247 -12.25 5.93 -4.17
N ASP A 248 -12.11 5.12 -3.11
CA ASP A 248 -12.90 5.28 -1.88
C ASP A 248 -12.16 6.06 -0.78
N ALA A 249 -10.98 5.60 -0.37
CA ALA A 249 -10.21 6.20 0.71
C ALA A 249 -8.69 6.04 0.47
N PRO A 250 -7.85 7.00 0.87
CA PRO A 250 -6.41 6.76 0.92
C PRO A 250 -6.08 5.71 1.97
N LYS A 251 -5.10 4.85 1.67
CA LYS A 251 -4.61 3.83 2.59
C LYS A 251 -3.30 4.28 3.22
N VAL A 252 -3.26 4.38 4.54
CA VAL A 252 -2.01 4.68 5.26
C VAL A 252 -1.09 3.48 5.16
N ASN A 253 0.16 3.70 4.75
CA ASN A 253 1.13 2.62 4.57
C ASN A 253 2.44 2.89 5.32
N GLN A 254 3.18 1.82 5.55
CA GLN A 254 4.42 1.81 6.32
C GLN A 254 5.49 2.75 5.75
N PHE A 255 5.50 2.98 4.44
CA PHE A 255 6.49 3.84 3.81
C PHE A 255 6.18 5.32 4.02
N ASP A 256 4.93 5.71 3.83
CA ASP A 256 4.46 7.07 4.09
C ASP A 256 4.53 7.40 5.58
N ARG A 257 4.18 6.44 6.45
CA ARG A 257 4.40 6.56 7.89
C ARG A 257 5.86 6.83 8.22
N GLY A 258 6.78 6.03 7.67
CA GLY A 258 8.22 6.19 7.91
C GLY A 258 8.79 7.53 7.44
N ARG A 259 8.12 8.21 6.51
CA ARG A 259 8.49 9.54 5.99
C ARG A 259 7.68 10.69 6.59
N ASN A 260 6.69 10.40 7.42
CA ASN A 260 5.69 11.36 7.87
C ASN A 260 4.93 12.06 6.71
N GLN A 261 4.57 11.29 5.68
CA GLN A 261 3.96 11.75 4.42
C GLN A 261 2.67 11.00 4.09
N PHE A 262 1.75 10.88 5.04
CA PHE A 262 0.52 10.07 4.90
C PHE A 262 -0.78 10.90 4.92
N LEU A 263 -0.71 12.20 5.16
CA LEU A 263 -1.88 13.07 5.23
C LEU A 263 -2.20 13.67 3.86
N TRP A 264 -3.43 13.46 3.42
CA TRP A 264 -3.98 14.02 2.19
C TRP A 264 -4.68 15.36 2.42
N THR A 265 -4.02 16.24 3.16
CA THR A 265 -4.50 17.60 3.47
C THR A 265 -3.33 18.60 3.49
N LEU A 266 -3.64 19.89 3.51
CA LEU A 266 -2.67 20.98 3.60
C LEU A 266 -2.85 21.76 4.90
N ASP A 267 -1.73 22.15 5.51
CA ASP A 267 -1.71 23.10 6.61
C ASP A 267 -1.36 24.50 6.05
N LEU A 268 -2.38 25.22 5.59
CA LEU A 268 -2.24 26.58 5.06
C LEU A 268 -2.43 27.62 6.18
N THR A 269 -1.54 28.61 6.24
CA THR A 269 -1.64 29.72 7.20
C THR A 269 -2.67 30.78 6.81
N ASP A 270 -3.01 30.87 5.52
CA ASP A 270 -4.04 31.78 5.02
C ASP A 270 -5.43 31.12 5.10
N GLU A 271 -6.27 31.65 6.00
CA GLU A 271 -7.63 31.13 6.22
C GLU A 271 -8.51 31.18 4.97
N LYS A 272 -8.31 32.16 4.07
CA LYS A 272 -9.08 32.24 2.84
C LYS A 272 -8.70 31.09 1.92
N LEU A 273 -7.40 30.85 1.72
CA LEU A 273 -6.94 29.71 0.92
C LEU A 273 -7.35 28.38 1.53
N LEU A 274 -7.34 28.27 2.86
CA LEU A 274 -7.81 27.08 3.56
C LEU A 274 -9.31 26.83 3.34
N ARG A 275 -10.14 27.89 3.38
CA ARG A 275 -11.57 27.78 3.04
C ARG A 275 -11.80 27.37 1.59
N GLU A 276 -11.04 27.93 0.64
CA GLU A 276 -11.12 27.52 -0.77
C GLU A 276 -10.74 26.04 -0.91
N PHE A 277 -9.64 25.60 -0.29
CA PHE A 277 -9.19 24.21 -0.32
C PHE A 277 -10.25 23.25 0.24
N PHE A 278 -10.87 23.55 1.37
CA PHE A 278 -11.93 22.69 1.94
C PHE A 278 -13.29 22.82 1.27
N SER A 279 -13.48 23.77 0.34
CA SER A 279 -14.67 23.81 -0.51
C SER A 279 -14.64 22.80 -1.65
N LEU A 280 -13.45 22.29 -1.97
CA LEU A 280 -13.23 21.26 -2.99
C LEU A 280 -13.68 19.88 -2.50
N ASP A 281 -14.11 19.03 -3.42
CA ASP A 281 -14.34 17.62 -3.13
C ASP A 281 -13.03 16.87 -2.83
N ASP A 282 -13.14 15.63 -2.31
CA ASP A 282 -11.96 14.85 -1.90
C ASP A 282 -10.97 14.64 -3.05
N ARG A 283 -11.45 14.33 -4.26
CA ARG A 283 -10.60 14.10 -5.44
C ARG A 283 -9.75 15.32 -5.73
N ALA A 284 -10.38 16.49 -5.82
CA ALA A 284 -9.69 17.74 -6.10
C ALA A 284 -8.72 18.10 -4.98
N ARG A 285 -9.09 17.91 -3.70
CA ARG A 285 -8.17 18.14 -2.57
C ARG A 285 -6.95 17.22 -2.63
N TRP A 286 -7.16 15.93 -2.90
CA TRP A 286 -6.06 14.97 -3.03
C TRP A 286 -5.15 15.32 -4.21
N GLN A 287 -5.71 15.68 -5.36
CA GLN A 287 -4.91 16.13 -6.50
C GLN A 287 -4.10 17.40 -6.16
N VAL A 288 -4.69 18.40 -5.50
CA VAL A 288 -3.97 19.59 -5.05
C VAL A 288 -2.80 19.22 -4.12
N VAL A 289 -3.02 18.32 -3.16
CA VAL A 289 -1.96 17.81 -2.28
C VAL A 289 -0.88 17.09 -3.09
N ASN A 290 -1.25 16.23 -4.04
CA ASN A 290 -0.30 15.52 -4.90
C ASN A 290 0.60 16.48 -5.69
N LEU A 291 -0.02 17.52 -6.28
CA LEU A 291 0.66 18.54 -7.08
C LEU A 291 1.58 19.44 -6.23
N LEU A 292 1.13 19.89 -5.06
CA LEU A 292 1.91 20.82 -4.24
C LEU A 292 3.00 20.14 -3.43
N HIS A 293 2.76 18.93 -2.93
CA HIS A 293 3.77 18.18 -2.19
C HIS A 293 4.78 17.48 -3.09
N MET A 294 4.49 17.27 -4.38
CA MET A 294 5.41 16.67 -5.34
C MET A 294 5.98 15.33 -4.83
N ASN A 295 7.30 15.20 -4.71
CA ASN A 295 7.99 14.01 -4.21
C ASN A 295 7.73 13.73 -2.71
N SER A 296 7.17 14.69 -1.98
CA SER A 296 6.75 14.55 -0.58
C SER A 296 5.26 14.26 -0.43
N SER A 297 4.52 14.11 -1.53
CA SER A 297 3.12 13.68 -1.47
C SER A 297 3.04 12.23 -0.99
N PRO A 298 1.92 11.82 -0.35
CA PRO A 298 1.70 10.40 -0.06
C PRO A 298 1.76 9.53 -1.32
N MET A 299 2.05 8.25 -1.14
CA MET A 299 1.97 7.27 -2.21
C MET A 299 0.55 7.19 -2.75
N LEU A 300 0.40 6.88 -4.05
CA LEU A 300 -0.90 6.58 -4.64
C LEU A 300 -1.33 5.17 -4.23
N TRP A 301 -1.73 5.06 -2.96
CA TRP A 301 -2.20 3.84 -2.32
C TRP A 301 -3.60 4.11 -1.76
N PHE A 302 -4.58 3.44 -2.34
CA PHE A 302 -6.00 3.70 -2.09
C PHE A 302 -6.77 2.40 -1.95
N TYR A 303 -7.84 2.46 -1.17
CA TYR A 303 -8.94 1.52 -1.27
C TYR A 303 -9.86 1.92 -2.43
N LEU A 304 -10.22 0.97 -3.27
CA LEU A 304 -11.17 1.08 -4.36
C LEU A 304 -12.32 0.10 -4.11
N ARG A 305 -13.47 0.38 -4.69
CA ARG A 305 -14.67 -0.47 -4.58
C ARG A 305 -15.41 -0.52 -5.92
N PRO A 306 -16.25 -1.54 -6.17
CA PRO A 306 -17.22 -1.47 -7.26
C PRO A 306 -17.99 -0.16 -7.21
N ALA A 307 -18.30 0.41 -8.38
CA ALA A 307 -18.91 1.72 -8.50
C ALA A 307 -20.14 1.88 -7.58
N GLY A 308 -20.15 2.94 -6.78
CA GLY A 308 -21.19 3.17 -5.78
C GLY A 308 -20.98 4.46 -4.99
N GLU A 309 -21.76 4.64 -3.93
CA GLU A 309 -21.63 5.80 -3.05
C GLU A 309 -20.30 5.76 -2.30
N ARG A 310 -19.57 6.89 -2.30
CA ARG A 310 -18.33 7.08 -1.55
C ARG A 310 -18.63 7.74 -0.21
N VAL A 311 -17.92 7.37 0.85
CA VAL A 311 -17.92 8.13 2.10
C VAL A 311 -16.86 9.21 1.98
N SER A 312 -17.24 10.47 2.14
CA SER A 312 -16.29 11.57 2.03
C SER A 312 -15.35 11.60 3.22
N GLU A 313 -14.18 12.25 3.09
CA GLU A 313 -13.29 12.44 4.25
C GLU A 313 -13.96 13.23 5.38
N ALA A 314 -14.86 14.16 5.04
CA ALA A 314 -15.65 14.89 6.03
C ALA A 314 -16.61 13.97 6.78
N ASP A 315 -17.23 13.00 6.09
CA ASP A 315 -18.07 11.99 6.72
C ASP A 315 -17.25 10.99 7.54
N ARG A 316 -16.04 10.61 7.11
CA ARG A 316 -15.12 9.78 7.94
C ARG A 316 -14.74 10.47 9.23
N ASN A 317 -14.46 11.78 9.17
CA ASN A 317 -14.20 12.58 10.37
C ASN A 317 -15.42 12.64 11.28
N ARG A 318 -16.63 12.77 10.72
CA ARG A 318 -17.89 12.71 11.50
C ARG A 318 -18.09 11.36 12.16
N ILE A 319 -17.88 10.26 11.42
CA ILE A 319 -17.95 8.90 11.95
C ILE A 319 -16.96 8.75 13.12
N PHE A 320 -15.72 9.22 12.98
CA PHE A 320 -14.74 9.18 14.06
C PHE A 320 -15.19 9.97 15.31
N LEU A 321 -15.72 11.19 15.13
CA LEU A 321 -16.24 12.00 16.24
C LEU A 321 -17.44 11.34 16.93
N ASP A 322 -18.31 10.69 16.17
CA ASP A 322 -19.52 10.05 16.71
C ASP A 322 -19.26 8.62 17.21
N SER A 323 -18.05 8.08 17.04
CA SER A 323 -17.65 6.76 17.54
C SER A 323 -17.17 6.82 18.97
N VAL A 324 -17.50 5.81 19.77
CA VAL A 324 -16.82 5.57 21.05
C VAL A 324 -15.41 5.06 20.77
N LEU A 325 -14.40 5.74 21.34
CA LEU A 325 -12.98 5.42 21.08
C LEU A 325 -12.41 4.56 22.21
N ALA A 326 -11.92 3.36 21.87
CA ALA A 326 -11.42 2.40 22.84
C ALA A 326 -10.01 1.89 22.48
N ARG A 327 -9.22 1.48 23.48
CA ARG A 327 -7.96 0.75 23.26
C ARG A 327 -8.23 -0.59 22.57
N PRO A 328 -7.43 -0.98 21.56
CA PRO A 328 -7.52 -2.32 21.02
C PRO A 328 -7.12 -3.36 22.07
N THR A 329 -7.81 -4.49 22.08
CA THR A 329 -7.49 -5.65 22.93
C THR A 329 -6.64 -6.67 22.20
N ALA A 330 -6.51 -6.55 20.87
CA ALA A 330 -5.66 -7.40 20.06
C ALA A 330 -4.19 -7.29 20.47
N THR A 331 -3.48 -8.40 20.36
CA THR A 331 -2.05 -8.49 20.57
C THR A 331 -1.38 -9.10 19.34
N ARG A 332 -0.06 -8.98 19.23
CA ARG A 332 0.72 -9.62 18.18
C ARG A 332 1.90 -10.39 18.75
N GLN A 333 2.19 -11.53 18.13
CA GLN A 333 3.44 -12.25 18.30
C GLN A 333 4.27 -12.10 17.03
N ARG A 334 5.59 -12.20 17.17
CA ARG A 334 6.51 -11.89 16.07
C ARG A 334 7.44 -13.05 15.78
N HIS A 335 7.43 -13.55 14.55
CA HIS A 335 8.50 -14.40 14.04
C HIS A 335 9.63 -13.53 13.50
N VAL A 336 10.83 -13.61 14.07
CA VAL A 336 11.97 -12.76 13.72
C VAL A 336 12.98 -13.55 12.89
N LEU A 337 13.50 -12.92 11.83
CA LEU A 337 14.58 -13.50 11.01
C LEU A 337 15.87 -13.56 11.84
N ASN A 338 16.43 -14.76 12.00
CA ASN A 338 17.68 -15.00 12.70
C ASN A 338 18.90 -14.94 11.74
N GLY A 339 20.11 -15.09 12.30
CA GLY A 339 21.36 -15.05 11.53
C GLY A 339 21.53 -16.22 10.55
N ASP A 340 20.81 -17.33 10.76
CA ASP A 340 20.80 -18.50 9.89
C ASP A 340 19.79 -18.36 8.73
N GLY A 341 19.07 -17.23 8.66
CA GLY A 341 18.08 -16.96 7.63
C GLY A 341 16.73 -17.66 7.86
N GLU A 342 16.47 -18.10 9.09
CA GLU A 342 15.24 -18.76 9.54
C GLU A 342 14.39 -17.83 10.42
N TYR A 343 13.08 -18.06 10.45
CA TYR A 343 12.16 -17.28 11.28
C TYR A 343 11.85 -18.01 12.59
N GLU A 344 12.19 -17.39 13.71
CA GLU A 344 11.92 -17.93 15.05
C GLU A 344 10.85 -17.11 15.77
N LEU A 345 9.91 -17.80 16.42
CA LEU A 345 8.89 -17.14 17.22
C LEU A 345 9.52 -16.46 18.43
N ASN A 346 9.37 -15.15 18.51
CA ASN A 346 9.69 -14.37 19.69
C ASN A 346 8.67 -14.69 20.78
N SER A 347 9.15 -15.10 21.96
CA SER A 347 8.30 -15.44 23.10
C SER A 347 7.55 -14.23 23.68
N HIS A 348 7.89 -13.00 23.29
CA HIS A 348 7.21 -11.80 23.75
C HIS A 348 5.93 -11.54 22.96
N VAL A 349 4.83 -11.32 23.67
CA VAL A 349 3.56 -10.83 23.13
C VAL A 349 3.56 -9.32 23.20
N PHE A 350 3.30 -8.65 22.08
CA PHE A 350 3.28 -7.20 21.97
C PHE A 350 1.84 -6.68 21.89
N GLU A 351 1.51 -5.69 22.72
CA GLU A 351 0.30 -4.89 22.53
C GLU A 351 0.50 -3.86 21.42
N PHE A 352 -0.56 -3.54 20.67
CA PHE A 352 -0.51 -2.50 19.64
C PHE A 352 -0.38 -1.08 20.23
N GLN A 353 -0.95 -0.82 21.42
CA GLN A 353 -0.86 0.48 22.11
C GLN A 353 0.39 0.70 22.99
N LYS A 354 1.41 -0.17 22.92
CA LYS A 354 2.52 -0.16 23.90
C LYS A 354 3.26 1.19 23.99
N TRP A 355 3.24 2.00 22.93
CA TRP A 355 3.86 3.31 22.90
C TRP A 355 2.81 4.40 22.69
N ALA A 356 2.95 5.48 23.47
CA ALA A 356 2.15 6.67 23.26
C ALA A 356 2.34 7.19 21.82
N PRO A 357 1.27 7.65 21.16
CA PRO A 357 1.37 8.21 19.84
C PRO A 357 2.05 9.59 19.87
N GLU A 358 2.24 10.18 18.69
CA GLU A 358 2.86 11.49 18.54
C GLU A 358 2.15 12.57 19.39
N PRO A 359 2.90 13.59 19.88
CA PRO A 359 2.36 14.61 20.79
C PRO A 359 1.08 15.29 20.29
N GLU A 360 0.96 15.45 18.97
CA GLU A 360 -0.17 16.11 18.30
C GLU A 360 -1.51 15.38 18.41
N VAL A 361 -1.52 14.08 18.70
CA VAL A 361 -2.75 13.28 18.90
C VAL A 361 -2.83 12.63 20.27
N ARG A 362 -1.80 12.83 21.10
CA ARG A 362 -1.68 12.21 22.42
C ARG A 362 -2.82 12.57 23.37
N ALA A 363 -3.28 13.82 23.40
CA ALA A 363 -4.39 14.21 24.27
C ALA A 363 -5.69 13.47 23.96
N VAL A 364 -5.99 13.23 22.67
CA VAL A 364 -7.15 12.43 22.24
C VAL A 364 -6.97 10.98 22.67
N TRP A 365 -5.75 10.45 22.48
CA TRP A 365 -5.40 9.10 22.90
C TRP A 365 -5.49 8.91 24.41
N ASP A 366 -5.02 9.85 25.23
CA ASP A 366 -5.05 9.77 26.69
C ASP A 366 -6.48 9.80 27.25
N ALA A 367 -7.40 10.56 26.62
CA ALA A 367 -8.79 10.67 27.06
C ALA A 367 -9.71 9.53 26.55
N ALA A 368 -9.24 8.71 25.62
CA ALA A 368 -9.99 7.58 25.07
C ALA A 368 -10.03 6.38 26.04
N ASP A 369 -11.09 6.33 26.86
CA ASP A 369 -11.31 5.32 27.89
C ASP A 369 -12.28 4.18 27.48
N GLY A 370 -12.78 4.22 26.24
CA GLY A 370 -13.76 3.25 25.73
C GLY A 370 -15.21 3.53 26.14
N THR A 371 -15.49 4.68 26.76
CA THR A 371 -16.86 5.11 27.14
C THR A 371 -17.29 6.40 26.45
N LYS A 372 -16.34 7.23 26.02
CA LYS A 372 -16.59 8.52 25.38
C LYS A 372 -16.46 8.45 23.87
N THR A 373 -17.31 9.21 23.21
CA THR A 373 -17.21 9.50 21.79
C THR A 373 -16.02 10.41 21.48
N GLY A 374 -15.52 10.39 20.24
CA GLY A 374 -14.49 11.33 19.80
C GLY A 374 -14.89 12.80 20.03
N ARG A 375 -16.17 13.12 19.86
CA ARG A 375 -16.75 14.44 20.11
C ARG A 375 -16.64 14.87 21.58
N GLU A 376 -17.01 13.99 22.50
CA GLU A 376 -16.89 14.24 23.94
C GLU A 376 -15.43 14.42 24.34
N ILE A 377 -14.52 13.62 23.77
CA ILE A 377 -13.08 13.73 24.01
C ILE A 377 -12.55 15.08 23.52
N PHE A 378 -12.90 15.52 22.31
CA PHE A 378 -12.46 16.82 21.78
C PHE A 378 -12.96 17.99 22.63
N ALA A 379 -14.21 17.92 23.10
CA ALA A 379 -14.77 18.91 24.01
C ALA A 379 -14.04 18.93 25.37
N GLU A 380 -13.74 17.76 25.95
CA GLU A 380 -13.03 17.63 27.22
C GLU A 380 -11.62 18.24 27.19
N ILE A 381 -10.88 17.99 26.10
CA ILE A 381 -9.52 18.52 25.94
C ILE A 381 -9.47 19.96 25.41
N GLY A 382 -10.64 20.59 25.19
CA GLY A 382 -10.76 21.96 24.69
C GLY A 382 -10.23 22.15 23.26
N ARG A 383 -10.30 21.10 22.42
CA ARG A 383 -9.80 21.12 21.04
C ARG A 383 -10.95 21.31 20.05
N GLY A 384 -10.77 22.20 19.09
CA GLY A 384 -11.74 22.43 18.01
C GLY A 384 -11.89 21.22 17.08
N GLU A 385 -13.11 21.07 16.54
CA GLU A 385 -13.46 20.05 15.53
C GLU A 385 -13.19 20.51 14.10
N ASP A 386 -12.15 21.31 13.86
CA ASP A 386 -11.77 21.67 12.50
C ASP A 386 -11.29 20.43 11.72
N PHE A 387 -11.40 20.49 10.39
CA PHE A 387 -11.16 19.34 9.53
C PHE A 387 -9.77 18.73 9.76
N ASN A 388 -8.70 19.53 9.80
CA ASN A 388 -7.34 19.02 9.91
C ASN A 388 -7.07 18.38 11.26
N SER A 389 -7.55 19.03 12.33
CA SER A 389 -7.45 18.52 13.70
C SER A 389 -8.10 17.14 13.85
N VAL A 390 -9.34 16.98 13.36
CA VAL A 390 -10.07 15.71 13.43
C VAL A 390 -9.48 14.67 12.48
N HIS A 391 -9.17 15.06 11.24
CA HIS A 391 -8.59 14.18 10.22
C HIS A 391 -7.27 13.58 10.69
N ARG A 392 -6.37 14.40 11.24
CA ARG A 392 -5.08 13.97 11.78
C ARG A 392 -5.25 12.99 12.95
N ALA A 393 -6.13 13.31 13.90
CA ALA A 393 -6.44 12.41 15.02
C ALA A 393 -6.99 11.06 14.53
N ARG A 394 -7.96 11.06 13.61
CA ARG A 394 -8.51 9.83 13.02
C ARG A 394 -7.41 9.02 12.34
N VAL A 395 -6.68 9.60 11.39
CA VAL A 395 -5.65 8.89 10.61
C VAL A 395 -4.55 8.34 11.51
N MET A 396 -4.09 9.08 12.51
CA MET A 396 -2.97 8.68 13.37
C MET A 396 -3.38 7.87 14.60
N LEU A 397 -4.67 7.58 14.79
CA LEU A 397 -5.13 6.78 15.92
C LEU A 397 -5.93 5.54 15.51
N THR A 398 -6.51 5.50 14.31
CA THR A 398 -7.47 4.45 13.93
C THR A 398 -7.16 3.78 12.58
N SER A 399 -5.94 3.94 12.05
CA SER A 399 -5.51 3.37 10.76
C SER A 399 -4.73 2.07 10.93
N VAL A 400 -4.53 1.32 9.84
CA VAL A 400 -3.77 0.06 9.86
C VAL A 400 -2.35 0.25 10.38
N GLU A 401 -1.74 1.38 10.02
CA GLU A 401 -0.38 1.74 10.44
C GLU A 401 -0.34 2.44 11.80
N PHE A 402 -1.45 3.00 12.26
CA PHE A 402 -1.56 3.61 13.58
C PHE A 402 -2.72 2.99 14.38
N PRO A 403 -2.66 1.70 14.74
CA PRO A 403 -3.75 0.99 15.40
C PRO A 403 -3.74 1.27 16.92
N HIS A 404 -3.84 2.54 17.30
CA HIS A 404 -3.79 2.98 18.69
C HIS A 404 -5.16 2.95 19.38
N LEU A 405 -6.24 3.07 18.59
CA LEU A 405 -7.64 3.10 19.00
C LEU A 405 -8.50 2.33 18.01
N THR A 406 -9.60 1.81 18.54
CA THR A 406 -10.70 1.20 17.79
C THR A 406 -11.95 2.07 17.91
N MET A 407 -12.76 2.09 16.86
CA MET A 407 -14.03 2.82 16.81
C MET A 407 -15.20 1.87 17.07
N ARG A 408 -15.96 2.12 18.13
CA ARG A 408 -17.17 1.36 18.46
C ARG A 408 -18.42 2.17 18.15
N SER A 409 -19.51 1.45 17.87
CA SER A 409 -20.83 2.06 17.63
C SER A 409 -21.51 2.49 18.91
#